data_AF-A0A6A7L8M0-F1
#
_entry.id   AF-A0A6A7L8M0-F1
#
_cell.length_a   1.000
_cell.length_b   1.000
_cell.length_c   1.000
_cell.angle_alpha   90.00
_cell.angle_beta   90.00
_cell.angle_gamma   90.00
#
_symmetry.space_group_name_H-M   'P 1'
#
loop_
_entity.id
_entity.type
_entity.pdbx_description
1 polymer ?
#
loop_
_entity_poly.entity_id
_entity_poly.type
_entity_poly.pdbx_seq_one_letter_code
_entity_poly.pdbx_strand_id
1 'polypeptide(L)'
;MIPASDSTNVQGRHDSVGNGATHRSENPLVGRGIIVRSEGRAAFVWPDEVNWVEAERNYARLYLEEGSHTIRETMKDIEARLGSQFVRIHRCHAVNVTRIRELRACGGGDYEVVLHDGTGLKVGQSFRARLAERLERIWVP
;
A
#
# COMPACT_ATOMS: atom_id res chain seq x y z
N MET A 1 -22.92 45.25 62.19
CA MET A 1 -22.58 46.04 61.00
C MET A 1 -21.34 45.40 60.38
N ILE A 2 -21.46 44.81 59.19
CA ILE A 2 -20.37 44.21 58.35
C ILE A 2 -20.35 45.07 57.05
N PRO A 3 -19.31 45.22 56.18
CA PRO A 3 -18.03 44.48 55.93
C PRO A 3 -16.79 45.43 55.85
N ALA A 4 -15.54 45.09 55.50
CA ALA A 4 -15.04 44.27 54.40
C ALA A 4 -13.51 43.95 54.50
N SER A 5 -13.11 42.91 53.77
CA SER A 5 -11.78 42.63 53.20
C SER A 5 -10.67 42.22 54.20
N ASP A 6 -9.77 41.28 53.94
CA ASP A 6 -9.44 40.55 52.70
C ASP A 6 -8.59 39.30 53.05
N SER A 7 -8.64 38.33 52.14
CA SER A 7 -7.59 37.35 51.84
C SER A 7 -7.22 36.25 52.87
N THR A 8 -7.93 35.12 52.80
CA THR A 8 -7.38 33.79 53.13
C THR A 8 -6.87 33.13 51.85
N ASN A 9 -5.55 32.91 51.80
CA ASN A 9 -4.89 32.06 50.81
C ASN A 9 -5.29 30.59 51.03
N VAL A 10 -5.90 29.95 50.03
CA VAL A 10 -6.08 28.50 50.00
C VAL A 10 -5.51 27.95 48.69
N GLN A 11 -4.47 27.14 48.88
CA GLN A 11 -3.79 26.28 47.93
C GLN A 11 -4.75 25.39 47.13
N GLY A 12 -4.77 25.55 45.81
CA GLY A 12 -5.34 24.59 44.87
C GLY A 12 -4.23 23.84 44.12
N ARG A 13 -4.08 22.54 44.41
CA ARG A 13 -3.45 21.57 43.50
C ARG A 13 -4.58 21.00 42.63
N HIS A 14 -4.41 20.96 41.31
CA HIS A 14 -4.84 19.87 40.43
C HIS A 14 -4.37 20.16 38.98
N ASP A 15 -3.50 19.29 38.50
CA ASP A 15 -3.46 18.68 37.17
C ASP A 15 -3.25 19.55 35.92
N SER A 16 -1.99 19.58 35.49
CA SER A 16 -1.54 19.01 34.20
C SER A 16 -2.52 18.98 33.02
N VAL A 17 -2.63 20.05 32.23
CA VAL A 17 -3.04 19.92 30.82
C VAL A 17 -2.34 20.97 29.96
N GLY A 18 -1.62 20.50 28.94
CA GLY A 18 -1.47 21.23 27.68
C GLY A 18 -0.12 21.88 27.42
N ASN A 19 0.84 21.11 26.90
CA ASN A 19 1.63 21.65 25.80
C ASN A 19 1.67 20.62 24.66
N GLY A 20 0.81 20.85 23.68
CA GLY A 20 0.76 20.09 22.45
C GLY A 20 1.92 20.42 21.52
N ALA A 21 1.92 19.70 20.39
CA ALA A 21 2.84 19.80 19.26
C ALA A 21 4.15 19.00 19.35
N THR A 22 4.05 17.69 19.55
CA THR A 22 4.90 16.74 18.81
C THR A 22 4.15 16.28 17.55
N HIS A 23 3.92 17.20 16.61
CA HIS A 23 3.68 16.80 15.23
C HIS A 23 5.01 16.31 14.68
N ARG A 24 5.36 15.06 15.03
CA ARG A 24 6.44 14.31 14.37
C ARG A 24 5.97 14.25 12.92
N SER A 25 6.51 15.11 12.06
CA SER A 25 6.26 15.02 10.64
C SER A 25 6.80 13.67 10.19
N GLU A 26 5.95 12.64 10.18
CA GLU A 26 6.24 11.40 9.48
C GLU A 26 6.52 11.81 8.04
N ASN A 27 7.78 11.75 7.65
CA ASN A 27 8.17 12.06 6.30
C ASN A 27 7.42 11.07 5.40
N PRO A 28 6.52 11.54 4.51
CA PRO A 28 5.63 10.68 3.73
C PRO A 28 6.38 9.72 2.80
N LEU A 29 7.68 9.93 2.61
CA LEU A 29 8.55 9.10 1.78
C LEU A 29 9.20 7.93 2.55
N VAL A 30 9.20 7.93 3.88
CA VAL A 30 9.89 6.90 4.67
C VAL A 30 9.18 5.56 4.52
N GLY A 31 9.92 4.54 4.07
CA GLY A 31 9.43 3.16 3.99
C GLY A 31 8.59 2.82 2.76
N ARG A 32 8.32 3.78 1.86
CA ARG A 32 7.53 3.52 0.64
C ARG A 32 8.33 2.87 -0.48
N GLY A 33 9.60 3.24 -0.65
CA GLY A 33 10.46 2.73 -1.72
C GLY A 33 11.03 1.33 -1.46
N ILE A 34 11.25 0.58 -2.53
CA ILE A 34 11.96 -0.69 -2.54
C ILE A 34 13.38 -0.49 -3.05
N ILE A 35 14.37 -0.85 -2.24
CA ILE A 35 15.78 -0.83 -2.65
C ILE A 35 16.14 -2.22 -3.18
N VAL A 36 16.45 -2.29 -4.48
CA VAL A 36 16.92 -3.49 -5.16
C VAL A 36 18.44 -3.39 -5.31
N ARG A 37 19.18 -4.33 -4.74
CA ARG A 37 20.65 -4.36 -4.83
C ARG A 37 21.08 -5.43 -5.84
N SER A 38 21.91 -5.04 -6.81
CA SER A 38 22.50 -5.95 -7.80
C SER A 38 23.89 -5.46 -8.20
N GLU A 39 24.89 -6.36 -8.20
CA GLU A 39 26.25 -6.15 -8.75
C GLU A 39 26.83 -4.73 -8.56
N GLY A 40 26.93 -4.28 -7.30
CA GLY A 40 27.52 -2.97 -6.97
C GLY A 40 26.63 -1.75 -7.24
N ARG A 41 25.37 -1.96 -7.63
CA ARG A 41 24.36 -0.91 -7.85
C ARG A 41 23.16 -1.10 -6.92
N ALA A 42 22.51 0.00 -6.59
CA ALA A 42 21.22 0.03 -5.91
C ALA A 42 20.21 0.75 -6.79
N ALA A 43 19.15 0.05 -7.20
CA ALA A 43 17.98 0.66 -7.81
C ALA A 43 16.96 0.99 -6.72
N PHE A 44 16.32 2.14 -6.85
CA PHE A 44 15.25 2.59 -5.98
C PHE A 44 13.97 2.51 -6.79
N VAL A 45 13.03 1.68 -6.35
CA VAL A 45 11.77 1.41 -7.04
C VAL A 45 10.64 1.94 -6.18
N TRP A 46 9.87 2.89 -6.69
CA TRP A 46 8.66 3.38 -6.05
C TRP A 46 7.48 2.47 -6.34
N PRO A 47 6.53 2.31 -5.40
CA PRO A 47 5.34 1.51 -5.63
C PRO A 47 4.55 1.90 -6.89
N ASP A 48 4.54 3.20 -7.21
CA ASP A 48 3.81 3.73 -8.37
C ASP A 48 4.48 3.37 -9.71
N GLU A 49 5.78 3.01 -9.70
CA GLU A 49 6.51 2.54 -10.88
C GLU A 49 6.26 1.05 -11.16
N VAL A 50 5.76 0.30 -10.17
CA VAL A 50 5.50 -1.14 -10.31
C VAL A 50 4.11 -1.35 -10.90
N ASN A 51 4.06 -2.08 -12.01
CA ASN A 51 2.83 -2.43 -12.71
C ASN A 51 2.19 -3.68 -12.10
N TRP A 52 3.00 -4.71 -11.89
CA TRP A 52 2.58 -5.97 -11.29
C TRP A 52 3.76 -6.73 -10.71
N VAL A 53 3.47 -7.76 -9.93
CA VAL A 53 4.44 -8.59 -9.23
C VAL A 53 4.16 -10.05 -9.49
N GLU A 54 5.23 -10.81 -9.74
CA GLU A 54 5.22 -12.26 -9.86
C GLU A 54 5.96 -12.92 -8.71
N ALA A 55 5.41 -13.99 -8.15
CA ALA A 55 6.12 -14.84 -7.19
C ALA A 55 6.88 -15.96 -7.92
N GLU A 56 8.20 -15.98 -7.74
CA GLU A 56 9.11 -17.01 -8.25
C GLU A 56 9.80 -17.74 -7.10
N ARG A 57 9.16 -18.81 -6.59
CA ARG A 57 9.65 -19.59 -5.45
C ARG A 57 9.88 -18.72 -4.20
N ASN A 58 11.13 -18.31 -3.97
CA ASN A 58 11.58 -17.49 -2.83
C ASN A 58 11.92 -16.05 -3.23
N TYR A 59 11.57 -15.68 -4.46
CA TYR A 59 11.79 -14.35 -5.02
C TYR A 59 10.46 -13.75 -5.45
N ALA A 60 10.40 -12.43 -5.45
CA ALA A 60 9.37 -11.65 -6.10
C ALA A 60 10.02 -10.89 -7.26
N ARG A 61 9.41 -10.94 -8.44
CA ARG A 61 9.79 -10.11 -9.58
C ARG A 61 8.82 -8.95 -9.70
N LEU A 62 9.36 -7.74 -9.63
CA LEU A 62 8.65 -6.49 -9.84
C LEU A 62 8.75 -6.15 -11.32
N TYR A 63 7.61 -6.04 -12.00
CA TYR A 63 7.55 -5.59 -13.39
C TYR A 63 7.23 -4.10 -13.42
N LEU A 64 8.06 -3.33 -14.11
CA LEU A 64 7.93 -1.89 -14.29
C LEU A 64 7.46 -1.60 -15.72
N GLU A 65 7.36 -0.33 -16.09
CA GLU A 65 7.13 0.07 -17.49
C GLU A 65 8.25 -0.43 -18.40
N GLU A 66 9.50 -0.30 -17.96
CA GLU A 66 10.67 -0.80 -18.65
C GLU A 66 11.42 -1.81 -17.76
N GLY A 67 11.42 -3.07 -18.17
CA GLY A 67 12.18 -4.13 -17.51
C GLY A 67 11.56 -4.62 -16.20
N SER A 68 12.41 -5.25 -15.39
CA SER A 68 11.98 -5.87 -14.12
C SER A 68 13.13 -5.99 -13.12
N HIS A 69 12.75 -6.11 -11.85
CA HIS A 69 13.68 -6.32 -10.74
C HIS A 69 13.28 -7.51 -9.90
N THR A 70 14.22 -8.40 -9.62
CA THR A 70 13.99 -9.56 -8.75
C THR A 70 14.55 -9.31 -7.35
N ILE A 71 13.71 -9.52 -6.33
CA ILE A 71 14.07 -9.37 -4.92
C ILE A 71 13.78 -10.66 -4.16
N ARG A 72 14.56 -10.94 -3.12
CA ARG A 72 14.38 -12.13 -2.27
C ARG A 72 13.40 -11.84 -1.13
N GLU A 73 12.14 -11.65 -1.47
CA GLU A 73 11.05 -11.40 -0.52
C GLU A 73 9.83 -12.25 -0.85
N THR A 74 8.98 -12.49 0.16
CA THR A 74 7.74 -13.23 -0.07
C THR A 74 6.70 -12.31 -0.72
N MET A 75 5.71 -12.91 -1.41
CA MET A 75 4.58 -12.16 -1.95
C MET A 75 3.80 -11.41 -0.85
N LYS A 76 3.80 -11.91 0.40
CA LYS A 76 3.15 -11.21 1.51
C LYS A 76 3.91 -9.94 1.91
N ASP A 77 5.24 -10.03 2.00
CA ASP A 77 6.07 -8.89 2.41
C ASP A 77 6.05 -7.79 1.35
N ILE A 78 6.08 -8.18 0.06
CA ILE A 78 6.04 -7.21 -1.03
C ILE A 78 4.69 -6.52 -1.16
N GLU A 79 3.58 -7.24 -0.96
CA GLU A 79 2.24 -6.64 -0.88
C GLU A 79 2.17 -5.58 0.25
N ALA A 80 2.77 -5.86 1.41
CA ALA A 80 2.78 -4.92 2.53
C ALA A 80 3.59 -3.64 2.23
N ARG A 81 4.70 -3.76 1.49
CA ARG A 81 5.56 -2.62 1.11
C ARG A 81 4.97 -1.76 0.00
N LEU A 82 4.41 -2.41 -1.02
CA LEU A 82 3.79 -1.71 -2.15
C LEU A 82 2.44 -1.08 -1.78
N GLY A 83 1.79 -1.60 -0.74
CA GLY A 83 0.66 -0.98 -0.08
C GLY A 83 -0.67 -1.21 -0.79
N SER A 84 -1.64 -0.35 -0.47
CA SER A 84 -3.06 -0.56 -0.74
C SER A 84 -3.48 -0.47 -2.22
N GLN A 85 -2.58 0.02 -3.09
CA GLN A 85 -2.79 0.04 -4.54
C GLN A 85 -2.56 -1.34 -5.18
N PHE A 86 -1.92 -2.27 -4.48
CA PHE A 86 -1.74 -3.63 -4.98
C PHE A 86 -2.86 -4.55 -4.52
N VAL A 87 -3.38 -5.33 -5.47
CA VAL A 87 -4.36 -6.38 -5.23
C VAL A 87 -3.82 -7.70 -5.74
N ARG A 88 -3.89 -8.73 -4.90
CA ARG A 88 -3.52 -10.09 -5.29
C ARG A 88 -4.63 -10.70 -6.15
N ILE A 89 -4.29 -11.12 -7.36
CA ILE A 89 -5.24 -11.67 -8.34
C ILE A 89 -5.01 -13.15 -8.61
N HIS A 90 -3.86 -13.68 -8.21
CA HIS A 90 -3.51 -15.08 -8.35
C HIS A 90 -2.56 -15.48 -7.21
N ARG A 91 -2.37 -16.79 -6.98
CA ARG A 91 -1.44 -17.26 -5.94
C ARG A 91 -0.01 -16.74 -6.15
N CYS A 92 0.37 -16.43 -7.38
CA CYS A 92 1.68 -15.88 -7.75
C CYS A 92 1.62 -14.49 -8.40
N HIS A 93 0.46 -13.83 -8.50
CA HIS A 93 0.38 -12.50 -9.13
C HIS A 93 -0.35 -11.49 -8.24
N ALA A 94 0.22 -10.30 -8.16
CA ALA A 94 -0.42 -9.10 -7.62
C ALA A 94 -0.27 -7.96 -8.64
N VAL A 95 -1.29 -7.11 -8.76
CA VAL A 95 -1.33 -6.03 -9.75
C VAL A 95 -1.57 -4.70 -9.08
N ASN A 96 -0.99 -3.64 -9.62
CA ASN A 96 -1.34 -2.27 -9.27
C ASN A 96 -2.69 -1.93 -9.90
N VAL A 97 -3.69 -1.62 -9.08
CA VAL A 97 -5.06 -1.31 -9.54
C VAL A 97 -5.11 -0.08 -10.44
N THR A 98 -4.20 0.87 -10.25
CA THR A 98 -4.11 2.08 -11.08
C THR A 98 -3.60 1.80 -12.50
N ARG A 99 -3.03 0.59 -12.71
CA ARG A 99 -2.49 0.16 -14.01
C ARG A 99 -3.43 -0.75 -14.79
N ILE A 100 -4.58 -1.10 -14.20
CA ILE A 100 -5.59 -1.94 -14.82
C ILE A 100 -6.34 -1.13 -15.87
N ARG A 101 -6.34 -1.61 -17.11
CA ARG A 101 -7.14 -1.05 -18.20
C ARG A 101 -8.55 -1.63 -18.22
N GLU A 102 -8.67 -2.94 -18.07
CA GLU A 102 -9.95 -3.64 -18.15
C GLU A 102 -9.88 -5.03 -17.48
N LEU A 103 -11.04 -5.53 -17.05
CA LEU A 103 -11.23 -6.90 -16.59
C LEU A 103 -12.04 -7.67 -17.65
N ARG A 104 -11.46 -8.70 -18.24
CA ARG A 104 -12.09 -9.51 -19.30
C ARG A 104 -12.59 -10.84 -18.75
N ALA A 105 -13.81 -11.23 -19.11
CA ALA A 105 -14.31 -12.58 -18.87
C ALA A 105 -13.89 -13.48 -20.05
N CYS A 106 -13.21 -14.59 -19.75
CA CYS A 106 -12.64 -15.50 -20.75
C CYS A 106 -13.52 -16.75 -21.03
N GLY A 107 -14.73 -16.79 -20.46
CA GLY A 107 -15.60 -17.97 -20.49
C GLY A 107 -15.26 -18.97 -19.38
N GLY A 108 -16.18 -19.91 -19.10
CA GLY A 108 -15.99 -20.90 -18.02
C GLY A 108 -15.89 -20.28 -16.61
N GLY A 109 -16.30 -19.02 -16.46
CA GLY A 109 -16.14 -18.24 -15.24
C GLY A 109 -14.75 -17.63 -15.07
N ASP A 110 -13.79 -17.88 -15.97
CA ASP A 110 -12.44 -17.33 -15.90
C ASP A 110 -12.39 -15.84 -16.21
N TYR A 111 -11.45 -15.15 -15.56
CA TYR A 111 -11.22 -13.72 -15.73
C TYR A 111 -9.74 -13.45 -15.98
N GLU A 112 -9.48 -12.40 -16.74
CA GLU A 112 -8.17 -11.86 -17.03
C GLU A 112 -8.15 -10.36 -16.73
N VAL A 113 -7.17 -9.92 -15.94
CA VAL A 113 -6.84 -8.50 -15.80
C VAL A 113 -5.95 -8.10 -16.96
N VAL A 114 -6.32 -7.05 -17.68
CA VAL A 114 -5.49 -6.47 -18.73
C VAL A 114 -4.99 -5.12 -18.27
N LEU A 115 -3.67 -4.96 -18.27
CA LEU A 115 -2.99 -3.72 -17.89
C LEU A 115 -2.88 -2.74 -19.07
N HIS A 116 -2.52 -1.49 -18.79
CA HIS A 116 -2.39 -0.45 -19.83
C HIS A 116 -1.32 -0.76 -20.89
N ASP A 117 -0.26 -1.48 -20.52
CA ASP A 117 0.80 -1.94 -21.44
C ASP A 117 0.36 -3.13 -22.33
N GLY A 118 -0.86 -3.64 -22.14
CA GLY A 118 -1.40 -4.80 -22.85
C GLY A 118 -1.10 -6.15 -22.19
N THR A 119 -0.38 -6.18 -21.07
CA THR A 119 -0.12 -7.40 -20.30
C THR A 119 -1.44 -7.99 -19.80
N GLY A 120 -1.69 -9.26 -20.13
CA GLY A 120 -2.84 -10.04 -19.66
C GLY A 120 -2.46 -11.01 -18.55
N LEU A 121 -3.12 -10.93 -17.40
CA LEU A 121 -2.86 -11.77 -16.22
C LEU A 121 -4.13 -12.50 -15.79
N LYS A 122 -4.07 -13.83 -15.77
CA LYS A 122 -5.17 -14.68 -15.32
C LYS A 122 -5.49 -14.46 -13.84
N VAL A 123 -6.78 -14.34 -13.54
CA VAL A 123 -7.30 -14.23 -12.18
C VAL A 123 -7.66 -15.62 -11.65
N GLY A 124 -7.03 -16.00 -10.53
CA GLY A 124 -7.35 -17.23 -9.83
C GLY A 124 -8.76 -17.20 -9.26
N GLN A 125 -9.48 -18.31 -9.32
CA GLN A 125 -10.88 -18.41 -8.90
C GLN A 125 -11.14 -17.88 -7.49
N SER A 126 -10.29 -18.25 -6.52
CA SER A 126 -10.40 -17.81 -5.12
C SER A 126 -10.12 -16.32 -4.90
N PHE A 127 -9.57 -15.61 -5.89
CA PHE A 127 -9.22 -14.19 -5.80
C PHE A 127 -10.26 -13.28 -6.46
N ARG A 128 -11.19 -13.83 -7.24
CA ARG A 128 -12.19 -13.04 -8.00
C ARG A 128 -13.06 -12.16 -7.13
N ALA A 129 -13.64 -12.71 -6.07
CA ALA A 129 -14.52 -11.97 -5.17
C ALA A 129 -13.80 -10.77 -4.55
N ARG A 130 -12.57 -10.98 -4.08
CA ARG A 130 -11.74 -9.91 -3.49
C ARG A 130 -11.34 -8.85 -4.53
N LEU A 131 -11.03 -9.25 -5.77
CA LEU A 131 -10.72 -8.32 -6.85
C LEU A 131 -11.95 -7.48 -7.20
N ALA A 132 -13.11 -8.09 -7.37
CA ALA A 132 -14.36 -7.40 -7.67
C ALA A 132 -14.71 -6.36 -6.60
N GLU A 133 -14.73 -6.77 -5.33
CA GLU A 133 -14.97 -5.86 -4.19
C GLU A 133 -13.97 -4.69 -4.17
N ARG A 134 -12.69 -4.97 -4.51
CA ARG A 134 -11.66 -3.94 -4.52
C ARG A 134 -11.88 -2.92 -5.64
N LEU A 135 -12.25 -3.38 -6.84
CA LEU A 135 -12.53 -2.52 -7.99
C LEU A 135 -13.81 -1.70 -7.77
N GLU A 136 -14.87 -2.31 -7.24
CA GLU A 136 -16.12 -1.61 -6.93
C GLU A 136 -15.89 -0.43 -5.99
N ARG A 137 -15.12 -0.62 -4.91
CA ARG A 137 -14.80 0.47 -3.97
C ARG A 137 -13.99 1.61 -4.61
N ILE A 138 -13.21 1.34 -5.65
CA ILE A 138 -12.34 2.36 -6.28
C ILE A 138 -13.08 3.10 -7.39
N TRP A 139 -13.93 2.40 -8.14
CA TRP A 139 -14.48 2.90 -9.40
C TRP A 139 -15.96 3.25 -9.35
N VAL A 140 -16.69 2.82 -8.31
CA VAL A 140 -18.09 3.21 -8.10
C VAL A 140 -18.09 4.53 -7.31
N PRO A 141 -18.74 5.60 -7.82
CA PRO A 141 -18.81 6.92 -7.18
C PRO A 141 -19.62 6.94 -5.88
#